data_AF-A0A935FVC6-F1
#
_entry.id   AF-A0A935FVC6-F1
#
_cell.length_a   1.000
_cell.length_b   1.000
_cell.length_c   1.000
_cell.angle_alpha   90.00
_cell.angle_beta   90.00
_cell.angle_gamma   90.00
#
_symmetry.space_group_name_H-M   'P 1'
#
loop_
_entity.id
_entity.type
_entity.pdbx_description
1 polymer ?
#
loop_
_entity_poly.entity_id
_entity_poly.type
_entity_poly.pdbx_seq_one_letter_code
_entity_poly.pdbx_strand_id
1 'polypeptide(L)'
;MGNDTYYVDNVGDVVVEAAGAFGIDTVMASLSCSLGANVENLVLTGTDADSATGNGGNNRLDGSQNAATNILTGGLGDDIYVLGTGDSIVEFAGEGTDTVETSNSYMLTAVLENLT
;
A
#
# COMPACT_ATOMS: atom_id res chain seq x y z
N MET A 1 -9.33 -16.43 8.33
CA MET A 1 -10.49 -16.92 7.52
C MET A 1 -11.59 -15.91 7.74
N GLY A 2 -11.70 -14.96 6.84
CA GLY A 2 -12.36 -13.70 7.11
C GLY A 2 -11.37 -12.56 6.90
N ASN A 3 -11.87 -11.35 7.05
CA ASN A 3 -11.07 -10.14 6.92
C ASN A 3 -10.41 -9.86 8.27
N ASP A 4 -9.13 -10.10 8.34
CA ASP A 4 -8.30 -9.96 9.52
C ASP A 4 -7.55 -8.61 9.48
N THR A 5 -7.18 -8.10 10.67
CA THR A 5 -6.40 -6.86 10.81
C THR A 5 -5.18 -7.12 11.67
N TYR A 6 -4.01 -6.78 11.14
CA TYR A 6 -2.72 -6.92 11.78
C TYR A 6 -2.12 -5.55 12.09
N TYR A 7 -1.32 -5.48 13.14
CA TYR A 7 -0.61 -4.27 13.51
C TYR A 7 0.90 -4.52 13.43
N VAL A 8 1.60 -3.62 12.75
CA VAL A 8 3.07 -3.62 12.63
C VAL A 8 3.58 -2.35 13.30
N ASP A 9 4.03 -2.48 14.54
CA ASP A 9 4.53 -1.35 15.35
C ASP A 9 6.00 -1.50 15.77
N ASN A 10 6.60 -2.64 15.42
CA ASN A 10 8.01 -2.90 15.57
C ASN A 10 8.62 -3.43 14.27
N VAL A 11 9.89 -3.09 14.01
CA VAL A 11 10.66 -3.62 12.87
C VAL A 11 10.80 -5.16 12.89
N GLY A 12 10.61 -5.79 14.04
CA GLY A 12 10.61 -7.25 14.19
C GLY A 12 9.29 -7.93 13.84
N ASP A 13 8.21 -7.17 13.63
CA ASP A 13 6.90 -7.74 13.32
C ASP A 13 6.85 -8.23 11.88
N VAL A 14 6.27 -9.41 11.70
CA VAL A 14 6.07 -10.02 10.37
C VAL A 14 4.64 -10.53 10.29
N VAL A 15 3.92 -10.05 9.27
CA VAL A 15 2.57 -10.54 8.95
C VAL A 15 2.70 -11.71 7.99
N VAL A 16 2.13 -12.85 8.39
CA VAL A 16 2.12 -14.06 7.58
C VAL A 16 0.69 -14.56 7.43
N GLU A 17 0.23 -14.59 6.20
CA GLU A 17 -1.09 -15.05 5.78
C GLU A 17 -0.91 -16.42 5.09
N ALA A 18 -1.78 -17.38 5.44
CA ALA A 18 -1.62 -18.75 4.97
C ALA A 18 -2.06 -18.86 3.51
N ALA A 19 -1.32 -19.63 2.69
CA ALA A 19 -1.75 -19.88 1.31
C ALA A 19 -3.16 -20.49 1.25
N GLY A 20 -4.03 -19.90 0.42
CA GLY A 20 -5.43 -20.31 0.30
C GLY A 20 -6.31 -19.83 1.46
N ALA A 21 -5.82 -18.91 2.28
CA ALA A 21 -6.68 -18.09 3.11
C ALA A 21 -7.61 -17.24 2.23
N PHE A 22 -8.80 -16.94 2.76
CA PHE A 22 -9.82 -16.13 2.10
C PHE A 22 -10.15 -14.99 3.03
N GLY A 23 -10.16 -13.78 2.49
CA GLY A 23 -10.29 -12.55 3.24
C GLY A 23 -9.92 -11.36 2.35
N ILE A 24 -10.17 -10.17 2.89
CA ILE A 24 -9.51 -8.94 2.47
C ILE A 24 -8.83 -8.43 3.74
N ASP A 25 -7.55 -8.68 3.83
CA ASP A 25 -6.78 -8.52 5.06
C ASP A 25 -6.06 -7.17 5.09
N THR A 26 -5.91 -6.58 6.28
CA THR A 26 -5.36 -5.23 6.44
C THR A 26 -4.21 -5.21 7.42
N VAL A 27 -3.10 -4.58 7.02
CA VAL A 27 -1.99 -4.23 7.91
C VAL A 27 -2.09 -2.75 8.26
N MET A 28 -2.14 -2.45 9.55
CA MET A 28 -1.99 -1.11 10.11
C MET A 28 -0.55 -0.98 10.58
N ALA A 29 0.27 -0.18 9.89
CA ALA A 29 1.69 -0.05 10.18
C ALA A 29 2.02 1.35 10.72
N SER A 30 2.75 1.44 11.83
CA SER A 30 3.25 2.72 12.37
C SER A 30 4.70 3.02 11.96
N LEU A 31 5.29 2.13 11.18
CA LEU A 31 6.60 2.23 10.53
C LEU A 31 6.52 1.65 9.12
N SER A 32 7.60 1.83 8.35
CA SER A 32 7.76 1.25 7.02
C SER A 32 7.47 -0.25 6.99
N CYS A 33 6.64 -0.70 6.05
CA CYS A 33 6.13 -2.07 6.00
C CYS A 33 6.02 -2.59 4.58
N SER A 34 6.23 -3.90 4.42
CA SER A 34 6.01 -4.62 3.17
C SER A 34 4.99 -5.73 3.41
N LEU A 35 3.99 -5.85 2.54
CA LEU A 35 2.96 -6.87 2.66
C LEU A 35 3.54 -8.26 2.41
N GLY A 36 3.17 -9.20 3.27
CA GLY A 36 3.34 -10.62 3.00
C GLY A 36 2.42 -11.06 1.85
N ALA A 37 2.66 -12.27 1.31
CA ALA A 37 1.76 -12.84 0.33
C ALA A 37 0.33 -13.02 0.88
N ASN A 38 -0.67 -12.84 0.01
CA ASN A 38 -2.10 -12.95 0.33
C ASN A 38 -2.61 -11.89 1.34
N VAL A 39 -1.93 -10.75 1.45
CA VAL A 39 -2.45 -9.61 2.20
C VAL A 39 -2.78 -8.50 1.20
N GLU A 40 -3.96 -7.90 1.31
CA GLU A 40 -4.48 -6.99 0.29
C GLU A 40 -4.29 -5.51 0.64
N ASN A 41 -4.30 -5.13 1.92
CA ASN A 41 -4.29 -3.72 2.31
C ASN A 41 -3.15 -3.39 3.27
N LEU A 42 -2.52 -2.23 3.06
CA LEU A 42 -1.57 -1.63 3.98
C LEU A 42 -1.97 -0.18 4.23
N VAL A 43 -2.05 0.20 5.50
CA VAL A 43 -2.35 1.56 5.96
C VAL A 43 -1.19 2.07 6.81
N LEU A 44 -0.59 3.18 6.41
CA LEU A 44 0.41 3.89 7.23
C LEU A 44 -0.30 4.76 8.27
N THR A 45 -0.05 4.46 9.54
CA THR A 45 -0.64 5.12 10.72
C THR A 45 0.39 5.85 11.57
N GLY A 46 1.65 5.81 11.16
CA GLY A 46 2.77 6.49 11.80
C GLY A 46 2.73 8.01 11.61
N THR A 47 3.81 8.66 12.07
CA THR A 47 4.00 10.11 11.93
C THR A 47 5.31 10.48 11.25
N ASP A 48 6.19 9.50 11.03
CA ASP A 48 7.47 9.68 10.35
C ASP A 48 7.32 9.38 8.86
N ALA A 49 8.29 9.81 8.05
CA ALA A 49 8.30 9.48 6.63
C ALA A 49 8.57 7.98 6.45
N ASP A 50 7.58 7.26 5.94
CA ASP A 50 7.62 5.80 5.84
C ASP A 50 7.38 5.29 4.42
N SER A 51 7.66 4.00 4.22
CA SER A 51 7.39 3.30 2.97
C SER A 51 6.32 2.23 3.15
N ALA A 52 5.38 2.18 2.22
CA ALA A 52 4.39 1.12 2.10
C ALA A 52 4.70 0.32 0.82
N THR A 53 5.01 -0.96 0.97
CA THR A 53 5.28 -1.85 -0.16
C THR A 53 4.23 -2.95 -0.24
N GLY A 54 3.60 -3.12 -1.39
CA GLY A 54 2.70 -4.23 -1.68
C GLY A 54 3.46 -5.52 -2.00
N ASN A 55 2.77 -6.43 -2.68
CA ASN A 55 3.21 -7.75 -3.05
C ASN A 55 2.97 -8.02 -4.55
N GLY A 56 2.59 -9.23 -4.92
CA GLY A 56 2.38 -9.62 -6.31
C GLY A 56 0.90 -9.72 -6.72
N GLY A 57 -0.01 -9.24 -5.89
CA GLY A 57 -1.43 -9.17 -6.17
C GLY A 57 -1.97 -7.77 -5.92
N ASN A 58 -3.25 -7.56 -6.23
CA ASN A 58 -3.88 -6.25 -6.19
C ASN A 58 -3.95 -5.70 -4.76
N ASN A 59 -3.15 -4.68 -4.49
CA ASN A 59 -3.01 -4.07 -3.18
C ASN A 59 -3.65 -2.69 -3.12
N ARG A 60 -4.21 -2.36 -1.94
CA ARG A 60 -4.56 -0.99 -1.58
C ARG A 60 -3.55 -0.47 -0.57
N LEU A 61 -2.77 0.52 -0.97
CA LEU A 61 -1.76 1.17 -0.16
C LEU A 61 -2.25 2.56 0.25
N ASP A 62 -2.50 2.76 1.55
CA ASP A 62 -3.00 4.02 2.09
C ASP A 62 -1.93 4.75 2.90
N GLY A 63 -1.33 5.77 2.30
CA GLY A 63 -0.42 6.71 2.95
C GLY A 63 -1.14 7.93 3.54
N SER A 64 -2.42 8.14 3.21
CA SER A 64 -3.14 9.37 3.52
C SER A 64 -3.38 9.60 5.02
N GLN A 65 -3.27 8.56 5.83
CA GLN A 65 -3.40 8.61 7.28
C GLN A 65 -2.10 9.01 8.00
N ASN A 66 -0.94 8.95 7.32
CA ASN A 66 0.33 9.46 7.81
C ASN A 66 0.61 10.85 7.19
N ALA A 67 0.69 11.87 8.04
CA ALA A 67 0.88 13.25 7.58
C ALA A 67 2.30 13.57 7.07
N ALA A 68 3.26 12.67 7.26
CA ALA A 68 4.59 12.78 6.66
C ALA A 68 4.53 12.50 5.14
N THR A 69 5.66 12.74 4.46
CA THR A 69 5.81 12.38 3.06
C THR A 69 6.26 10.94 2.94
N ASN A 70 5.41 10.09 2.35
CA ASN A 70 5.61 8.66 2.25
C ASN A 70 5.99 8.22 0.82
N ILE A 71 6.46 6.98 0.72
CA ILE A 71 6.72 6.31 -0.56
C ILE A 71 5.85 5.05 -0.63
N LEU A 72 5.02 4.96 -1.66
CA LEU A 72 4.16 3.80 -1.88
C LEU A 72 4.68 3.04 -3.11
N THR A 73 4.77 1.72 -3.01
CA THR A 73 5.24 0.83 -4.07
C THR A 73 4.34 -0.39 -4.12
N GLY A 74 3.51 -0.52 -5.14
CA GLY A 74 2.49 -1.56 -5.30
C GLY A 74 3.09 -2.92 -5.58
N GLY A 75 3.93 -2.99 -6.61
CA GLY A 75 4.46 -4.26 -7.10
C GLY A 75 3.61 -4.73 -8.26
N LEU A 76 3.44 -6.04 -8.42
CA LEU A 76 2.58 -6.55 -9.50
C LEU A 76 1.11 -6.56 -9.08
N GLY A 77 0.21 -6.41 -10.04
CA GLY A 77 -1.23 -6.42 -9.81
C GLY A 77 -1.85 -5.08 -10.19
N ASP A 78 -3.17 -5.01 -10.15
CA ASP A 78 -3.88 -3.73 -10.36
C ASP A 78 -4.06 -3.06 -8.99
N ASP A 79 -3.19 -2.10 -8.67
CA ASP A 79 -3.04 -1.51 -7.35
C ASP A 79 -3.81 -0.18 -7.19
N ILE A 80 -4.11 0.17 -5.94
CA ILE A 80 -4.71 1.45 -5.58
C ILE A 80 -3.83 2.18 -4.55
N TYR A 81 -3.40 3.37 -4.94
CA TYR A 81 -2.57 4.27 -4.14
C TYR A 81 -3.40 5.41 -3.55
N VAL A 82 -3.64 5.40 -2.24
CA VAL A 82 -4.31 6.50 -1.55
C VAL A 82 -3.27 7.47 -1.01
N LEU A 83 -3.13 8.62 -1.66
CA LEU A 83 -2.03 9.55 -1.39
C LEU A 83 -2.37 10.61 -0.35
N GLY A 84 -1.49 10.70 0.65
CA GLY A 84 -1.34 11.85 1.53
C GLY A 84 -0.64 13.03 0.86
N THR A 85 -0.37 14.08 1.64
CA THR A 85 0.30 15.28 1.12
C THR A 85 1.79 15.03 0.94
N GLY A 86 2.26 15.16 -0.30
CA GLY A 86 3.68 15.00 -0.63
C GLY A 86 4.10 13.56 -0.91
N ASP A 87 3.21 12.58 -0.69
CA ASP A 87 3.45 11.18 -1.01
C ASP A 87 3.87 10.98 -2.46
N SER A 88 4.72 9.99 -2.67
CA SER A 88 5.21 9.59 -3.97
C SER A 88 4.91 8.12 -4.25
N ILE A 89 4.74 7.79 -5.53
CA ILE A 89 4.51 6.43 -6.01
C ILE A 89 5.77 5.96 -6.76
N VAL A 90 6.17 4.73 -6.50
CA VAL A 90 7.15 3.98 -7.30
C VAL A 90 6.40 2.87 -8.03
N GLU A 91 6.45 2.95 -9.36
CA GLU A 91 5.75 2.03 -10.27
C GLU A 91 6.66 1.70 -11.47
N PHE A 92 6.54 0.48 -12.00
CA PHE A 92 7.26 0.06 -13.19
C PHE A 92 6.34 -0.38 -14.33
N ALA A 93 6.86 -0.28 -15.55
CA ALA A 93 6.09 -0.64 -16.73
C ALA A 93 5.77 -2.15 -16.75
N GLY A 94 4.48 -2.47 -16.91
CA GLY A 94 4.00 -3.85 -17.02
C GLY A 94 3.71 -4.52 -15.68
N GLU A 95 3.61 -3.76 -14.60
CA GLU A 95 3.24 -4.27 -13.28
C GLU A 95 1.73 -4.34 -13.06
N GLY A 96 0.94 -3.50 -13.74
CA GLY A 96 -0.50 -3.48 -13.54
C GLY A 96 -1.24 -2.49 -14.41
N THR A 97 -2.53 -2.32 -14.10
CA THR A 97 -3.32 -1.13 -14.41
C THR A 97 -3.71 -0.46 -13.11
N ASP A 98 -3.04 0.64 -12.80
CA ASP A 98 -2.99 1.15 -11.44
C ASP A 98 -3.83 2.42 -11.28
N THR A 99 -4.28 2.66 -10.05
CA THR A 99 -5.14 3.80 -9.71
C THR A 99 -4.53 4.65 -8.62
N VAL A 100 -4.44 5.95 -8.87
CA VAL A 100 -4.13 6.95 -7.85
C VAL A 100 -5.44 7.51 -7.31
N GLU A 101 -5.64 7.42 -6.00
CA GLU A 101 -6.75 8.04 -5.28
C GLU A 101 -6.22 9.21 -4.45
N THR A 102 -6.61 10.44 -4.81
CA THR A 102 -6.12 11.62 -4.08
C THR A 102 -7.01 12.84 -4.23
N SER A 103 -7.12 13.64 -3.17
CA SER A 103 -7.78 14.95 -3.20
C SER A 103 -6.84 16.08 -3.63
N ASN A 104 -5.54 15.78 -3.80
CA ASN A 104 -4.53 16.74 -4.24
C ASN A 104 -4.46 16.79 -5.77
N SER A 105 -3.87 17.87 -6.30
CA SER A 105 -3.53 17.91 -7.72
C SER A 105 -2.45 16.86 -8.00
N TYR A 106 -2.73 15.94 -8.92
CA TYR A 106 -1.81 14.89 -9.33
C TYR A 106 -1.67 14.85 -10.85
N MET A 107 -0.47 14.52 -11.32
CA MET A 107 -0.21 14.28 -12.73
C MET A 107 0.22 12.82 -12.90
N LEU A 108 -0.57 12.06 -13.65
CA LEU A 108 -0.23 10.68 -13.97
C LEU A 108 1.08 10.63 -14.78
N THR A 109 1.87 9.60 -14.49
CA THR A 109 3.04 9.23 -15.28
C THR A 109 2.65 8.22 -16.36
N ALA A 110 3.60 7.75 -17.16
CA ALA A 110 3.31 6.76 -18.20
C ALA A 110 3.02 5.35 -17.67
N VAL A 111 3.24 5.11 -16.38
CA VAL A 111 3.06 3.80 -15.70
C VAL A 111 1.88 3.82 -14.72
N LEU A 112 1.09 4.90 -14.70
CA LEU A 112 -0.12 5.00 -13.88
C LEU A 112 -1.28 5.35 -14.80
N GLU A 113 -2.32 4.53 -14.79
CA GLU A 113 -3.37 4.58 -15.82
C GLU A 113 -4.60 5.36 -15.36
N ASN A 114 -4.90 5.37 -14.05
CA ASN A 114 -6.12 5.96 -13.51
C ASN A 114 -5.85 6.95 -12.38
N LEU A 115 -6.69 7.99 -12.31
CA LEU A 115 -6.71 9.00 -11.24
C LEU A 115 -8.15 9.26 -10.80
N THR A 116 -8.40 9.18 -9.50
CA THR A 116 -9.72 9.40 -8.88
C THR A 116 -9.65 10.32 -7.68
#